data_AF-A0A7C7VDU2-F1
#
_entry.id   AF-A0A7C7VDU2-F1
#
_cell.length_a   1.000
_cell.length_b   1.000
_cell.length_c   1.000
_cell.angle_alpha   90.00
_cell.angle_beta   90.00
_cell.angle_gamma   90.00
#
_symmetry.space_group_name_H-M   'P 1'
#
loop_
_entity.id
_entity.type
_entity.pdbx_description
1 polymer ?
#
loop_
_entity_poly.entity_id
_entity_poly.type
_entity_poly.pdbx_seq_one_letter_code
_entity_poly.pdbx_strand_id
1 'polypeptide(L)'
;MIHQIAENTWNPNKRRSETRIVCPLGRADGKVQQWLRQLAASIRRHGSLGAIAQMEPGWKFIDSWEYGPFYLLCVLWERLGIRRILEKALRGEDRSVPFERTILAMVANRSLAPASKLFCYESWLREDVYFPEGEAIGLHHLYRAMDFLAAHKEAIEEELRGLATQPLLVPHRCRDALWGSTGPMTRASTVKMWPLPTSSW
;
A
#
# COMPACT_ATOMS: atom_id res chain seq x y z
N MET A 1 -26.86 -14.09 -9.38
CA MET A 1 -25.94 -15.01 -8.68
C MET A 1 -25.91 -14.57 -7.21
N ILE A 2 -25.94 -15.49 -6.25
CA ILE A 2 -25.83 -15.13 -4.82
C ILE A 2 -24.34 -14.93 -4.53
N HIS A 3 -23.98 -13.77 -3.99
CA HIS A 3 -22.60 -13.48 -3.60
C HIS A 3 -22.44 -13.79 -2.11
N GLN A 4 -21.30 -14.35 -1.74
CA GLN A 4 -21.00 -14.71 -0.35
C GLN A 4 -19.51 -14.49 -0.08
N ILE A 5 -19.20 -13.89 1.06
CA ILE A 5 -17.82 -13.82 1.55
C ILE A 5 -17.58 -15.11 2.31
N ALA A 6 -16.60 -15.88 1.82
CA ALA A 6 -16.20 -17.13 2.44
C ALA A 6 -14.72 -17.05 2.82
N GLU A 7 -14.44 -17.44 4.05
CA GLU A 7 -13.11 -17.61 4.59
C GLU A 7 -12.77 -19.11 4.57
N ASN A 8 -11.52 -19.45 4.27
CA ASN A 8 -11.07 -20.83 4.30
C ASN A 8 -10.19 -21.04 5.53
N THR A 9 -10.65 -21.89 6.44
CA THR A 9 -9.93 -22.21 7.68
C THR A 9 -9.45 -23.66 7.64
N TRP A 10 -8.19 -23.89 8.03
CA TRP A 10 -7.66 -25.25 8.12
C TRP A 10 -8.19 -25.94 9.36
N ASN A 11 -8.90 -27.07 9.20
CA ASN A 11 -9.38 -27.85 10.34
C ASN A 11 -8.38 -28.98 10.67
N PRO A 12 -7.61 -28.87 11.77
CA PRO A 12 -6.56 -29.84 12.11
C PRO A 12 -7.11 -31.24 12.44
N ASN A 13 -8.33 -31.34 12.96
CA ASN A 13 -8.96 -32.63 13.31
C ASN A 13 -9.39 -33.42 12.08
N LYS A 14 -9.87 -32.73 11.03
CA LYS A 14 -10.31 -33.34 9.78
C LYS A 14 -9.25 -33.32 8.68
N ARG A 15 -8.06 -32.77 8.97
CA ARG A 15 -6.91 -32.59 8.06
C ARG A 15 -7.30 -32.06 6.67
N ARG A 16 -8.22 -31.09 6.63
CA ARG A 16 -8.69 -30.47 5.39
C ARG A 16 -9.04 -29.01 5.59
N SER A 17 -9.00 -28.27 4.49
CA SER A 17 -9.56 -26.93 4.38
C SER A 17 -11.08 -26.97 4.51
N GLU A 18 -11.65 -26.25 5.48
CA GLU A 18 -13.09 -26.05 5.59
C GLU A 18 -13.44 -24.59 5.27
N THR A 19 -14.29 -24.43 4.27
CA THR A 19 -14.81 -23.13 3.83
C THR A 19 -15.94 -22.69 4.77
N ARG A 20 -15.70 -21.63 5.55
CA ARG A 20 -16.68 -20.98 6.41
C ARG A 20 -17.26 -19.76 5.68
N ILE A 21 -18.58 -19.72 5.52
CA ILE A 21 -19.25 -18.53 4.97
C ILE A 21 -19.35 -17.49 6.09
N VAL A 22 -18.62 -16.39 5.95
CA VAL A 22 -18.56 -15.30 6.94
C VAL A 22 -19.81 -14.44 6.83
N CYS A 23 -20.24 -14.13 5.61
CA CYS A 23 -21.42 -13.32 5.38
C CYS A 23 -22.08 -13.66 4.02
N PRO A 24 -23.37 -14.05 4.01
CA PRO A 24 -24.14 -14.14 2.77
C PRO A 24 -24.54 -12.73 2.31
N LEU A 25 -23.98 -12.26 1.20
CA LEU A 25 -24.25 -10.94 0.63
C LEU A 25 -25.55 -10.88 -0.21
N GLY A 26 -26.30 -11.97 -0.28
CA GLY A 26 -27.57 -12.05 -1.01
C GLY A 26 -27.44 -12.02 -2.54
N ARG A 27 -28.57 -11.81 -3.23
CA ARG A 27 -28.60 -11.68 -4.70
C ARG A 27 -28.28 -10.26 -5.11
N ALA A 28 -27.33 -10.11 -6.04
CA ALA A 28 -27.08 -8.84 -6.72
C ALA A 28 -28.17 -8.56 -7.76
N ASP A 29 -29.37 -8.21 -7.29
CA ASP A 29 -30.46 -7.77 -8.16
C ASP A 29 -30.25 -6.32 -8.60
N GLY A 30 -30.94 -5.86 -9.65
CA GLY A 30 -30.76 -4.51 -10.20
C GLY A 30 -30.93 -3.39 -9.15
N LYS A 31 -31.83 -3.58 -8.17
CA LYS A 31 -32.01 -2.66 -7.03
C LYS A 31 -30.80 -2.63 -6.09
N VAL A 32 -30.17 -3.78 -5.80
CA VAL A 32 -28.98 -3.86 -4.95
C VAL A 32 -27.79 -3.23 -5.66
N GLN A 33 -27.65 -3.45 -6.97
CA GLN A 33 -26.63 -2.77 -7.77
C GLN A 33 -26.83 -1.25 -7.80
N GLN A 34 -28.07 -0.78 -7.91
CA GLN A 34 -28.38 0.65 -7.83
C GLN A 34 -28.11 1.22 -6.44
N TRP A 35 -28.46 0.49 -5.38
CA TRP A 35 -28.15 0.86 -3.99
C TRP A 35 -26.65 0.87 -3.73
N LEU A 36 -25.88 -0.11 -4.19
CA LEU A 36 -24.41 -0.12 -4.09
C LEU A 36 -23.78 1.04 -4.85
N ARG A 37 -24.30 1.41 -6.03
CA ARG A 37 -23.86 2.60 -6.76
C ARG A 37 -24.21 3.89 -6.04
N GLN A 38 -25.39 3.96 -5.43
CA GLN A 38 -25.80 5.10 -4.60
C GLN A 38 -24.96 5.19 -3.33
N LEU A 39 -24.63 4.07 -2.69
CA LEU A 39 -23.75 3.98 -1.54
C LEU A 39 -22.33 4.40 -1.92
N ALA A 40 -21.78 3.87 -3.01
CA ALA A 40 -20.48 4.29 -3.53
C ALA A 40 -20.46 5.79 -3.90
N ALA A 41 -21.54 6.31 -4.50
CA ALA A 41 -21.67 7.73 -4.79
C ALA A 41 -21.83 8.57 -3.51
N SER A 42 -22.51 8.05 -2.49
CA SER A 42 -22.67 8.68 -1.18
C SER A 42 -21.33 8.71 -0.43
N ILE A 43 -20.61 7.60 -0.37
CA ILE A 43 -19.25 7.50 0.20
C ILE A 43 -18.30 8.45 -0.54
N ARG A 44 -18.36 8.50 -1.88
CA ARG A 44 -17.55 9.45 -2.67
C ARG A 44 -17.93 10.91 -2.44
N ARG A 45 -19.22 11.23 -2.24
CA ARG A 45 -19.70 12.60 -1.98
C ARG A 45 -19.42 13.06 -0.55
N HIS A 46 -19.63 12.18 0.41
CA HIS A 46 -19.37 12.37 1.83
C HIS A 46 -17.97 11.87 2.18
N GLY A 47 -16.99 12.06 1.27
CA GLY A 47 -15.62 11.58 1.42
C GLY A 47 -14.90 12.06 2.69
N SER A 48 -15.50 12.93 3.50
CA SER A 48 -15.13 13.04 4.90
C SER A 48 -15.69 11.82 5.66
N LEU A 49 -14.83 10.84 5.92
CA LEU A 49 -15.15 9.68 6.77
C LEU A 49 -15.69 10.09 8.15
N GLY A 50 -15.39 11.32 8.60
CA GLY A 50 -16.02 11.96 9.76
C GLY A 50 -17.56 12.12 9.66
N ALA A 51 -18.13 12.34 8.47
CA ALA A 51 -19.58 12.37 8.27
C ALA A 51 -20.21 10.97 8.38
N ILE A 52 -19.52 9.94 7.90
CA ILE A 52 -19.97 8.54 8.03
C ILE A 52 -19.95 8.10 9.50
N ALA A 53 -18.91 8.46 10.26
CA ALA A 53 -18.82 8.13 11.67
C ALA A 53 -19.87 8.84 12.54
N GLN A 54 -20.36 10.01 12.12
CA GLN A 54 -21.46 10.69 12.80
C GLN A 54 -22.81 9.99 12.60
N MET A 55 -22.95 9.09 11.60
CA MET A 55 -24.20 8.38 11.32
C MET A 55 -24.42 7.13 12.19
N GLU A 56 -23.36 6.56 12.78
CA GLU A 56 -23.43 5.33 13.59
C GLU A 56 -23.10 5.62 15.06
N PRO A 57 -24.11 5.74 15.94
CA PRO A 57 -23.88 6.01 17.36
C PRO A 57 -23.11 4.85 18.01
N GLY A 58 -21.93 5.17 18.57
CA GLY A 58 -21.02 4.20 19.21
C GLY A 58 -19.68 4.03 18.50
N TRP A 59 -19.54 4.54 17.28
CA TRP A 59 -18.27 4.53 16.55
C TRP A 59 -17.59 5.90 16.64
N LYS A 60 -16.31 5.90 17.00
CA LYS A 60 -15.46 7.10 16.97
C LYS A 60 -14.52 7.02 15.77
N PHE A 61 -14.63 7.96 14.86
CA PHE A 61 -13.62 8.14 13.81
C PHE A 61 -12.29 8.56 14.46
N ILE A 62 -11.23 7.82 14.14
CA ILE A 62 -9.88 8.12 14.60
C ILE A 62 -9.19 8.89 13.49
N ASP A 63 -8.77 8.21 12.42
CA ASP A 63 -8.07 8.82 11.29
C ASP A 63 -8.34 8.06 9.98
N SER A 64 -7.97 8.67 8.86
CA SER A 64 -8.00 8.04 7.54
C SER A 64 -6.94 8.59 6.60
N TRP A 65 -6.26 7.70 5.87
CA TRP A 65 -5.23 8.07 4.90
C TRP A 65 -5.51 7.50 3.52
N GLU A 66 -5.00 8.18 2.49
CA GLU A 66 -4.97 7.62 1.14
C GLU A 66 -3.92 6.52 1.05
N TYR A 67 -4.37 5.26 1.03
CA TYR A 67 -3.47 4.11 0.98
C TYR A 67 -2.71 3.98 -0.36
N GLY A 68 -3.35 4.33 -1.48
CA GLY A 68 -2.92 3.94 -2.82
C GLY A 68 -1.54 4.46 -3.25
N PRO A 69 -1.31 5.79 -3.27
CA PRO A 69 -0.08 6.35 -3.85
C PRO A 69 1.19 5.98 -3.08
N PHE A 70 1.16 6.10 -1.74
CA PHE A 70 2.31 5.78 -0.90
C PHE A 70 2.64 4.28 -0.94
N TYR A 71 1.62 3.42 -0.84
CA TYR A 71 1.81 1.96 -0.96
C TYR A 71 2.41 1.56 -2.30
N LEU A 72 1.96 2.18 -3.40
CA LEU A 72 2.52 1.91 -4.72
C LEU A 72 4.02 2.25 -4.76
N LEU A 73 4.43 3.36 -4.16
CA LEU A 73 5.85 3.73 -4.07
C LEU A 73 6.63 2.71 -3.24
N CYS A 74 6.11 2.25 -2.10
CA CYS A 74 6.74 1.17 -1.32
C CYS A 74 6.93 -0.11 -2.15
N VAL A 75 5.91 -0.51 -2.91
CA VAL A 75 6.00 -1.70 -3.77
C VAL A 75 7.00 -1.51 -4.90
N LEU A 76 7.02 -0.33 -5.53
CA LEU A 76 7.99 -0.02 -6.57
C LEU A 76 9.42 0.03 -6.03
N TRP A 77 9.60 0.59 -4.83
CA TRP A 77 10.89 0.66 -4.14
C TRP A 77 11.51 -0.73 -3.93
N GLU A 78 10.69 -1.68 -3.48
CA GLU A 78 11.07 -3.09 -3.33
C GLU A 78 11.30 -3.78 -4.66
N ARG A 79 10.38 -3.61 -5.63
CA ARG A 79 10.46 -4.26 -6.95
C ARG A 79 11.64 -3.80 -7.79
N LEU A 80 11.97 -2.51 -7.71
CA LEU A 80 13.16 -1.95 -8.35
C LEU A 80 14.44 -2.39 -7.62
N GLY A 81 14.35 -2.96 -6.42
CA GLY A 81 15.51 -3.37 -5.64
C GLY A 81 16.30 -2.19 -5.06
N ILE A 82 15.71 -1.00 -5.01
CA ILE A 82 16.34 0.22 -4.45
C ILE A 82 16.68 -0.03 -2.97
N ARG A 83 15.76 -0.63 -2.23
CA ARG A 83 15.98 -1.03 -0.84
C ARG A 83 17.28 -1.83 -0.68
N ARG A 84 17.49 -2.84 -1.54
CA ARG A 84 18.68 -3.69 -1.50
C ARG A 84 19.96 -2.92 -1.83
N ILE A 85 19.91 -1.98 -2.77
CA ILE A 85 21.06 -1.12 -3.12
C ILE A 85 21.44 -0.28 -1.90
N LEU A 86 20.46 0.37 -1.27
CA LEU A 86 20.71 1.17 -0.07
C LEU A 86 21.24 0.31 1.07
N GLU A 87 20.64 -0.85 1.34
CA GLU A 87 21.12 -1.79 2.37
C GLU A 87 22.55 -2.27 2.13
N LYS A 88 22.99 -2.44 0.88
CA LYS A 88 24.40 -2.73 0.55
C LYS A 88 25.31 -1.55 0.90
N ALA A 89 24.93 -0.33 0.52
CA ALA A 89 25.70 0.88 0.78
C ALA A 89 25.78 1.19 2.29
N LEU A 90 24.76 0.81 3.07
CA LEU A 90 24.68 1.00 4.52
C LEU A 90 25.57 0.06 5.36
N ARG A 91 26.32 -0.88 4.76
CA ARG A 91 27.09 -1.89 5.51
C ARG A 91 28.15 -1.32 6.46
N GLY A 92 28.63 -0.11 6.23
CA GLY A 92 29.60 0.59 7.09
C GLY A 92 29.00 1.71 7.95
N GLU A 93 27.70 1.94 7.85
CA GLU A 93 27.03 3.06 8.51
C GLU A 93 26.43 2.65 9.86
N ASP A 94 26.13 3.67 10.66
CA ASP A 94 25.47 3.53 11.96
C ASP A 94 24.05 2.96 11.80
N ARG A 95 23.85 1.73 12.26
CA ARG A 95 22.55 1.02 12.18
C ARG A 95 21.46 1.59 13.08
N SER A 96 21.78 2.52 13.98
CA SER A 96 20.78 3.17 14.83
C SER A 96 19.84 4.08 14.04
N VAL A 97 20.29 4.55 12.87
CA VAL A 97 19.49 5.42 12.01
C VAL A 97 18.73 4.58 10.99
N PRO A 98 17.40 4.75 10.86
CA PRO A 98 16.59 4.05 9.87
C PRO A 98 16.78 4.68 8.48
N PHE A 99 18.00 4.64 7.93
CA PHE A 99 18.38 5.34 6.71
C PHE A 99 17.50 5.01 5.51
N GLU A 100 17.31 3.73 5.22
CA GLU A 100 16.52 3.27 4.07
C GLU A 100 15.08 3.79 4.13
N ARG A 101 14.42 3.68 5.29
CA ARG A 101 13.06 4.17 5.52
C ARG A 101 12.97 5.69 5.46
N THR A 102 13.99 6.37 5.97
CA THR A 102 14.09 7.83 5.91
C THR A 102 14.22 8.32 4.46
N ILE A 103 15.02 7.63 3.65
CA ILE A 103 15.20 7.97 2.23
C ILE A 103 13.90 7.68 1.47
N LEU A 104 13.25 6.54 1.72
CA LEU A 104 11.94 6.23 1.13
C LEU A 104 10.92 7.32 1.44
N ALA A 105 10.82 7.75 2.71
CA ALA A 105 9.94 8.84 3.12
C ALA A 105 10.22 10.14 2.37
N MET A 106 11.49 10.54 2.22
CA MET A 106 11.86 11.75 1.48
C MET A 106 11.56 11.64 -0.01
N VAL A 107 11.79 10.49 -0.63
CA VAL A 107 11.46 10.25 -2.04
C VAL A 107 9.94 10.27 -2.23
N ALA A 108 9.20 9.61 -1.35
CA ALA A 108 7.75 9.57 -1.41
C ALA A 108 7.13 10.95 -1.19
N ASN A 109 7.64 11.75 -0.25
CA ASN A 109 7.24 13.14 -0.08
C ASN A 109 7.48 13.93 -1.38
N ARG A 110 8.65 13.75 -2.00
CA ARG A 110 8.97 14.42 -3.26
C ARG A 110 8.06 14.01 -4.42
N SER A 111 7.53 12.79 -4.42
CA SER A 111 6.64 12.30 -5.47
C SER A 111 5.17 12.65 -5.26
N LEU A 112 4.71 12.71 -4.00
CA LEU A 112 3.28 12.84 -3.66
C LEU A 112 2.89 14.26 -3.22
N ALA A 113 3.71 14.90 -2.38
CA ALA A 113 3.44 16.21 -1.81
C ALA A 113 4.76 16.98 -1.59
N PRO A 114 5.38 17.49 -2.69
CA PRO A 114 6.71 18.07 -2.62
C PRO A 114 6.79 19.23 -1.62
N ALA A 115 7.55 19.04 -0.54
CA ALA A 115 7.69 20.06 0.50
C ALA A 115 9.13 20.18 1.02
N SER A 116 9.35 21.12 1.93
CA SER A 116 10.62 21.24 2.65
C SER A 116 10.83 20.03 3.57
N LYS A 117 12.08 19.73 3.97
CA LYS A 117 12.36 18.61 4.88
C LYS A 117 11.70 18.79 6.25
N LEU A 118 11.63 20.04 6.70
CA LEU A 118 10.94 20.39 7.93
C LEU A 118 9.44 20.07 7.82
N PHE A 119 8.78 20.54 6.77
CA PHE A 119 7.35 20.27 6.56
C PHE A 119 7.06 18.79 6.30
N CYS A 120 7.95 18.09 5.59
CA CYS A 120 7.89 16.64 5.40
C CYS A 120 7.79 15.90 6.74
N TYR A 121 8.59 16.31 7.74
CA TYR A 121 8.59 15.71 9.06
C TYR A 121 7.47 16.23 9.98
N GLU A 122 7.25 17.54 10.03
CA GLU A 122 6.31 18.16 10.98
C GLU A 122 4.85 17.92 10.62
N SER A 123 4.51 17.84 9.33
CA SER A 123 3.13 17.70 8.87
C SER A 123 2.94 16.42 8.07
N TRP A 124 3.64 16.25 6.95
CA TRP A 124 3.31 15.21 5.98
C TRP A 124 3.45 13.78 6.52
N LEU A 125 4.56 13.48 7.22
CA LEU A 125 4.76 12.17 7.86
C LEU A 125 3.84 11.92 9.05
N ARG A 126 3.29 12.97 9.67
CA ARG A 126 2.43 12.85 10.85
C ARG A 126 0.96 12.71 10.48
N GLU A 127 0.51 13.45 9.48
CA GLU A 127 -0.91 13.68 9.23
C GLU A 127 -1.35 13.13 7.86
N ASP A 128 -0.51 13.23 6.83
CA ASP A 128 -0.93 12.99 5.45
C ASP A 128 -0.69 11.55 4.97
N VAL A 129 0.19 10.80 5.63
CA VAL A 129 0.59 9.45 5.20
C VAL A 129 0.56 8.44 6.33
N TYR A 130 0.00 7.28 6.02
CA TYR A 130 0.12 6.11 6.88
C TYR A 130 1.46 5.40 6.63
N PHE A 131 2.43 5.60 7.53
CA PHE A 131 3.75 4.97 7.47
C PHE A 131 4.24 4.51 8.86
N PRO A 132 3.73 3.39 9.38
CA PRO A 132 4.04 2.92 10.74
C PRO A 132 5.53 2.58 10.91
N GLU A 133 6.21 2.05 9.89
CA GLU A 133 7.65 1.77 9.95
C GLU A 133 8.49 3.06 10.02
N GLY A 134 7.89 4.21 9.75
CA GLY A 134 8.51 5.53 9.82
C GLY A 134 8.35 6.26 11.15
N GLU A 135 7.65 5.69 12.14
CA GLU A 135 7.38 6.37 13.41
C GLU A 135 8.64 6.78 14.18
N ALA A 136 9.72 6.00 14.03
CA ALA A 136 11.02 6.29 14.65
C ALA A 136 11.85 7.35 13.88
N ILE A 137 11.37 7.84 12.74
CA ILE A 137 12.09 8.82 11.93
C ILE A 137 11.97 10.19 12.59
N GLY A 138 13.06 10.69 13.17
CA GLY A 138 13.18 12.08 13.60
C GLY A 138 13.70 12.99 12.50
N LEU A 139 13.49 14.31 12.65
CA LEU A 139 14.00 15.33 11.72
C LEU A 139 15.50 15.20 11.44
N HIS A 140 16.30 14.90 12.46
CA HIS A 140 17.75 14.73 12.33
C HIS A 140 18.13 13.52 11.47
N HIS A 141 17.29 12.47 11.41
CA HIS A 141 17.50 11.34 10.51
C HIS A 141 17.40 11.78 9.05
N LEU A 142 16.51 12.72 8.70
CA LEU A 142 16.36 13.21 7.32
C LEU A 142 17.65 13.89 6.86
N TYR A 143 18.24 14.73 7.70
CA TYR A 143 19.51 15.40 7.38
C TYR A 143 20.66 14.40 7.29
N ARG A 144 20.77 13.47 8.25
CA ARG A 144 21.82 12.44 8.21
C ARG A 144 21.69 11.51 7.00
N ALA A 145 20.46 11.21 6.58
CA ALA A 145 20.20 10.46 5.36
C ALA A 145 20.63 11.23 4.10
N MET A 146 20.53 12.56 4.09
CA MET A 146 21.08 13.37 3.00
C MET A 146 22.61 13.32 2.95
N ASP A 147 23.27 13.39 4.12
CA ASP A 147 24.73 13.29 4.19
C ASP A 147 25.21 11.92 3.69
N PHE A 148 24.50 10.85 4.07
CA PHE A 148 24.73 9.51 3.55
C PHE A 148 24.59 9.45 2.02
N LEU A 149 23.50 9.97 1.47
CA LEU A 149 23.28 9.99 0.02
C LEU A 149 24.36 10.79 -0.71
N ALA A 150 24.87 11.87 -0.11
CA ALA A 150 25.96 12.65 -0.69
C ALA A 150 27.29 11.88 -0.65
N ALA A 151 27.59 11.16 0.44
CA ALA A 151 28.83 10.40 0.59
C ALA A 151 28.90 9.14 -0.29
N HIS A 152 27.77 8.49 -0.55
CA HIS A 152 27.69 7.25 -1.32
C HIS A 152 27.09 7.44 -2.72
N LYS A 153 27.02 8.69 -3.20
CA LYS A 153 26.32 9.07 -4.42
C LYS A 153 26.74 8.25 -5.63
N GLU A 154 28.04 8.21 -5.93
CA GLU A 154 28.56 7.57 -7.14
C GLU A 154 28.29 6.06 -7.14
N ALA A 155 28.47 5.40 -5.99
CA ALA A 155 28.23 3.97 -5.83
C ALA A 155 26.75 3.62 -5.99
N ILE A 156 25.86 4.43 -5.41
CA ILE A 156 24.40 4.24 -5.53
C ILE A 156 23.95 4.48 -6.97
N GLU A 157 24.43 5.55 -7.62
CA GLU A 157 24.07 5.87 -9.01
C GLU A 157 24.50 4.78 -10.00
N GLU A 158 25.68 4.17 -9.79
CA GLU A 158 26.15 3.06 -10.63
C GLU A 158 25.24 1.83 -10.55
N GLU A 159 24.89 1.40 -9.33
CA GLU A 159 23.95 0.29 -9.15
C GLU A 159 22.55 0.62 -9.70
N LEU A 160 22.08 1.86 -9.54
CA LEU A 160 20.80 2.31 -10.10
C LEU A 160 20.80 2.31 -11.63
N ARG A 161 21.89 2.72 -12.29
CA ARG A 161 22.04 2.63 -13.75
C ARG A 161 21.91 1.18 -14.24
N GLY A 162 22.51 0.24 -13.50
CA GLY A 162 22.40 -1.19 -13.76
C GLY A 162 20.94 -1.69 -13.78
N LEU A 163 20.09 -1.14 -12.91
CA LEU A 163 18.65 -1.47 -12.88
C LEU A 163 17.88 -0.90 -14.07
N ALA A 164 18.14 0.34 -14.46
CA ALA A 164 17.45 1.00 -15.58
C ALA A 164 17.70 0.32 -16.94
N THR A 165 18.81 -0.42 -17.04
CA THR A 165 19.19 -1.16 -18.25
C THR A 165 18.49 -2.53 -18.34
N GLN A 166 17.93 -3.02 -17.23
CA GLN A 166 17.08 -4.21 -17.25
C GLN A 166 15.67 -3.81 -17.68
N PRO A 167 15.01 -4.58 -18.58
CA PRO A 167 13.61 -4.31 -18.88
C PRO A 167 12.84 -4.41 -17.57
N LEU A 168 12.18 -3.31 -17.19
CA LEU A 168 11.14 -3.28 -16.17
C LEU A 168 10.16 -4.40 -16.51
N LEU A 169 10.37 -5.58 -15.93
CA LEU A 169 9.55 -6.75 -16.14
C LEU A 169 8.32 -6.53 -15.26
N VAL A 170 7.53 -5.52 -15.63
CA VAL A 170 6.17 -5.35 -15.14
C VAL A 170 5.49 -6.66 -15.52
N PRO A 171 5.09 -7.50 -14.54
CA PRO A 171 4.43 -8.74 -14.88
C PRO A 171 3.23 -8.38 -15.75
N HIS A 172 3.15 -8.97 -16.94
CA HIS A 172 2.17 -8.65 -17.98
C HIS A 172 0.71 -8.75 -17.47
N ARG A 173 0.50 -9.39 -16.31
CA ARG A 173 -0.76 -9.45 -15.56
C ARG A 173 -1.35 -8.11 -15.10
N CYS A 174 -0.60 -7.01 -15.05
CA CYS A 174 -1.18 -5.71 -14.67
C CYS A 174 -1.91 -5.01 -15.82
N ARG A 175 -1.72 -5.44 -17.08
CA ARG A 175 -2.37 -4.80 -18.24
C ARG A 175 -3.85 -5.18 -18.36
N ASP A 176 -4.23 -6.40 -17.96
CA ASP A 176 -5.60 -6.91 -18.10
C ASP A 176 -6.53 -6.52 -16.95
N ALA A 177 -5.98 -6.09 -15.81
CA ALA A 177 -6.76 -5.83 -14.59
C ALA A 177 -7.24 -4.37 -14.44
N LEU A 178 -6.58 -3.41 -15.10
CA LEU A 178 -6.85 -1.97 -14.91
C LEU A 178 -7.51 -1.28 -16.10
N TRP A 179 -7.44 -1.88 -17.30
CA TRP A 179 -8.22 -1.42 -18.46
C TRP A 179 -9.02 -2.62 -18.97
N GLY A 180 -10.28 -2.71 -18.57
CA GLY A 180 -11.18 -3.76 -19.02
C GLY A 180 -11.22 -3.77 -20.55
N SER A 181 -10.65 -4.81 -21.16
CA SER A 181 -10.79 -5.06 -22.59
C SER A 181 -12.27 -5.21 -22.90
N THR A 182 -12.79 -4.31 -23.71
CA THR A 182 -14.08 -4.46 -24.40
C THR A 182 -14.04 -5.73 -25.26
N GLY A 183 -14.72 -6.80 -24.83
CA GLY A 183 -14.87 -8.07 -25.57
C GLY A 183 -15.65 -9.11 -24.75
N PRO A 184 -16.44 -9.99 -25.36
CA PRO A 184 -17.73 -10.41 -24.81
C PRO A 184 -17.62 -11.45 -23.68
N MET A 185 -18.45 -11.21 -22.66
CA MET A 185 -18.71 -12.03 -21.49
C MET A 185 -18.92 -13.52 -21.81
N THR A 186 -17.97 -14.38 -21.41
CA THR A 186 -18.25 -15.80 -21.13
C THR A 186 -17.44 -16.32 -19.95
N ARG A 187 -18.19 -16.55 -18.85
CA ARG A 187 -18.00 -17.49 -17.72
C ARG A 187 -16.66 -17.59 -16.96
N ALA A 188 -16.82 -17.36 -15.65
CA ALA A 188 -16.18 -18.04 -14.53
C ALA A 188 -14.67 -17.82 -14.33
N SER A 189 -14.32 -16.67 -13.76
CA SER A 189 -13.01 -16.43 -13.14
C SER A 189 -13.09 -16.67 -11.62
N THR A 190 -12.48 -17.77 -11.20
CA THR A 190 -12.06 -18.04 -9.82
C THR A 190 -11.12 -16.93 -9.34
N VAL A 191 -11.55 -16.15 -8.36
CA VAL A 191 -10.68 -15.20 -7.65
C VAL A 191 -9.78 -16.01 -6.71
N LYS A 192 -8.52 -16.23 -7.10
CA LYS A 192 -7.48 -16.66 -6.15
C LYS A 192 -7.09 -15.45 -5.30
N MET A 193 -7.60 -15.41 -4.06
CA MET A 193 -7.06 -14.53 -3.02
C MET A 193 -5.60 -14.91 -2.76
N TRP A 194 -4.70 -13.93 -2.84
CA TRP A 194 -3.32 -14.07 -2.39
C TRP A 194 -3.31 -14.00 -0.85
N PRO A 195 -2.61 -14.90 -0.13
CA PRO A 195 -2.60 -14.86 1.32
C PRO A 195 -1.82 -13.62 1.78
N LEU A 196 -2.43 -12.86 2.70
CA LEU A 196 -1.72 -11.87 3.50
C LEU A 196 -0.68 -12.61 4.37
N PRO A 197 0.54 -12.08 4.56
CA PRO A 197 1.46 -12.61 5.55
C PRO A 197 0.82 -12.43 6.92
N THR A 198 0.54 -13.54 7.61
CA THR A 198 0.08 -13.54 9.00
C THR A 198 1.22 -13.06 9.90
N SER A 199 1.15 -11.81 10.34
CA SER A 199 1.87 -11.34 11.52
C SER A 199 1.08 -11.79 12.76
N SER A 200 1.65 -12.73 13.51
CA SER A 200 1.17 -13.14 14.82
C SER A 200 1.46 -12.05 15.84
N TRP A 201 0.44 -11.30 16.25
CA TRP A 201 0.28 -10.68 17.57
C TRP A 201 -1.21 -10.53 17.87
#